data_AF-A0A966Y825-F1
#
_entry.id   AF-A0A966Y825-F1
#
_cell.length_a   1.000
_cell.length_b   1.000
_cell.length_c   1.000
_cell.angle_alpha   90.00
_cell.angle_beta   90.00
_cell.angle_gamma   90.00
#
_symmetry.space_group_name_H-M   'P 1'
#
loop_
_entity.id
_entity.type
_entity.pdbx_description
1 polymer ?
#
loop_
_entity_poly.entity_id
_entity_poly.type
_entity_poly.pdbx_seq_one_letter_code
_entity_poly.pdbx_strand_id
1 'polypeptide(L)'
;MNTQHAEIRAQQRGIPPLMDELLDRYGHEQHDGHGAVILFLDKQSIRSMERDLGRRPVARLAEWLDVYKVRTSDGQTITIGHRTRRIWRK
;
A
#
# COMPACT_ATOMS: atom_id res chain seq x y z
N MET A 1 -6.73 -6.47 -9.68
CA MET A 1 -7.68 -7.51 -9.20
C MET A 1 -7.01 -8.25 -8.07
N ASN A 2 -7.65 -8.34 -6.90
CA ASN A 2 -7.05 -8.98 -5.74
C ASN A 2 -7.16 -10.50 -5.84
N THR A 3 -6.09 -11.18 -5.42
CA THR A 3 -6.16 -12.63 -5.23
C THR A 3 -6.89 -12.94 -3.93
N GLN A 4 -7.57 -14.09 -3.85
CA GLN A 4 -8.19 -14.57 -2.61
C GLN A 4 -7.17 -14.63 -1.46
N HIS A 5 -5.91 -14.92 -1.77
CA HIS A 5 -4.82 -14.89 -0.79
C HIS A 5 -4.61 -13.48 -0.21
N ALA A 6 -4.57 -12.46 -1.05
CA ALA A 6 -4.37 -11.08 -0.61
C ALA A 6 -5.51 -10.58 0.29
N GLU A 7 -6.76 -10.90 -0.05
CA GLU A 7 -7.93 -10.51 0.73
C GLU A 7 -7.95 -11.16 2.12
N ILE A 8 -7.72 -12.49 2.18
CA ILE A 8 -7.64 -13.23 3.45
C ILE A 8 -6.52 -12.65 4.33
N ARG A 9 -5.36 -12.34 3.75
CA ARG A 9 -4.23 -11.77 4.48
C ARG A 9 -4.50 -10.37 4.99
N ALA A 10 -5.15 -9.51 4.20
CA ALA A 10 -5.53 -8.18 4.62
C ALA A 10 -6.49 -8.24 5.82
N GLN A 11 -7.50 -9.12 5.74
CA GLN A 11 -8.44 -9.35 6.84
C GLN A 11 -7.75 -9.85 8.12
N GLN A 12 -6.88 -10.86 8.02
CA GLN A 12 -6.12 -11.40 9.16
C GLN A 12 -5.21 -10.35 9.82
N ARG A 13 -4.84 -9.29 9.09
CA ARG A 13 -3.95 -8.22 9.54
C ARG A 13 -4.70 -6.94 9.96
N GLY A 14 -6.03 -6.94 9.92
CA GLY A 14 -6.84 -5.76 10.25
C GLY A 14 -6.64 -4.60 9.27
N ILE A 15 -6.29 -4.89 8.01
CA ILE A 15 -6.06 -3.89 6.97
C ILE A 15 -7.37 -3.65 6.20
N PRO A 16 -7.94 -2.43 6.23
CA PRO A 16 -9.16 -2.12 5.50
C PRO A 16 -8.97 -2.22 3.98
N PRO A 17 -9.99 -2.67 3.21
CA PRO A 17 -9.93 -2.69 1.74
C PRO A 17 -9.60 -1.33 1.11
N LEU A 18 -10.01 -0.23 1.74
CA LEU A 18 -9.67 1.14 1.33
C LEU A 18 -8.15 1.34 1.14
N MET A 19 -7.32 0.65 1.93
CA MET A 19 -5.87 0.79 1.82
C MET A 19 -5.33 0.26 0.50
N ASP A 20 -5.97 -0.75 -0.08
CA ASP A 20 -5.61 -1.28 -1.40
C ASP A 20 -5.82 -0.21 -2.48
N GLU A 21 -6.99 0.45 -2.47
CA GLU A 21 -7.31 1.55 -3.39
C GLU A 21 -6.39 2.75 -3.22
N LEU A 22 -6.06 3.11 -1.97
CA LEU A 22 -5.16 4.21 -1.68
C LEU A 22 -3.72 3.92 -2.13
N LEU A 23 -3.27 2.67 -2.00
CA LEU A 23 -1.97 2.24 -2.51
C LEU A 23 -1.92 2.27 -4.04
N ASP A 24 -2.98 1.83 -4.72
CA ASP A 24 -3.03 1.92 -6.19
C ASP A 24 -3.08 3.37 -6.70
N ARG A 25 -3.71 4.29 -5.94
CA ARG A 25 -3.86 5.69 -6.36
C ARG A 25 -2.67 6.58 -6.01
N TYR A 26 -2.11 6.42 -4.81
CA TYR A 26 -1.11 7.34 -4.26
C TYR A 26 0.23 6.67 -3.93
N GLY A 27 0.27 5.33 -3.93
CA GLY A 27 1.46 4.58 -3.55
C GLY A 27 2.64 4.87 -4.48
N HIS A 28 3.82 4.92 -3.88
CA HIS A 28 5.06 4.95 -4.63
C HIS A 28 5.41 3.52 -5.07
N GLU A 29 5.66 3.32 -6.37
CA GLU A 29 6.04 2.03 -6.93
C GLU A 29 7.56 1.81 -6.82
N GLN A 30 7.96 0.63 -6.37
CA GLN A 30 9.36 0.19 -6.38
C GLN A 30 9.44 -1.20 -6.98
N HIS A 31 10.16 -1.32 -8.09
CA HIS A 31 10.44 -2.59 -8.73
C HIS A 31 11.55 -3.30 -7.98
N ASP A 32 11.36 -4.59 -7.69
CA ASP A 32 12.38 -5.42 -7.02
C ASP A 32 13.41 -6.03 -8.00
N GLY A 33 13.20 -5.86 -9.31
CA GLY A 33 14.04 -6.41 -10.37
C GLY A 33 13.80 -7.91 -10.67
N HIS A 34 12.92 -8.56 -9.91
CA HIS A 34 12.57 -9.98 -10.02
C HIS A 34 11.12 -10.22 -10.48
N GLY A 35 10.45 -9.17 -10.94
CA GLY A 35 9.09 -9.23 -11.50
C GLY A 35 7.98 -8.85 -10.52
N ALA A 36 8.33 -8.43 -9.29
CA ALA A 36 7.37 -7.85 -8.36
C ALA A 36 7.52 -6.33 -8.24
N VAL A 37 6.39 -5.68 -8.03
CA VAL A 37 6.28 -4.25 -7.76
C VAL A 37 5.74 -4.08 -6.35
N ILE A 38 6.46 -3.34 -5.54
CA ILE A 38 6.08 -3.00 -4.18
C ILE A 38 5.51 -1.58 -4.20
N LEU A 39 4.27 -1.43 -3.74
CA LEU A 39 3.62 -0.14 -3.53
C LEU A 39 3.61 0.18 -2.04
N PHE A 40 3.98 1.40 -1.68
CA PHE A 40 3.94 1.88 -0.29
C PHE A 40 3.62 3.37 -0.25
N LEU A 41 3.05 3.83 0.87
CA LEU A 41 2.81 5.26 1.08
C LEU A 41 4.07 5.93 1.63
N ASP A 42 4.60 6.88 0.87
CA ASP A 42 5.75 7.67 1.30
C ASP A 42 5.35 9.11 1.62
N LYS A 43 6.32 9.97 1.98
CA LYS A 43 6.02 11.36 2.35
C LYS A 43 5.30 12.12 1.22
N GLN A 44 5.61 11.84 -0.05
CA GLN A 44 4.97 12.46 -1.20
C GLN A 44 3.58 11.87 -1.45
N SER A 45 3.42 10.56 -1.28
CA SER A 45 2.09 9.91 -1.30
C SER A 45 1.16 10.53 -0.27
N ILE A 46 1.60 10.65 0.98
CA ILE A 46 0.81 11.21 2.08
C ILE A 46 0.43 12.66 1.81
N ARG A 47 1.38 13.50 1.36
CA ARG A 47 1.08 14.89 0.99
C ARG A 47 0.09 15.01 -0.16
N SER A 48 0.11 14.07 -1.10
CA SER A 48 -0.85 14.06 -2.21
C SER A 48 -2.24 13.66 -1.72
N MET A 49 -2.33 12.65 -0.86
CA MET A 49 -3.57 12.30 -0.17
C MET A 49 -4.13 13.47 0.65
N GLU A 50 -3.29 14.21 1.38
CA GLU A 50 -3.72 15.35 2.19
C GLU A 50 -4.27 16.50 1.34
N ARG A 51 -3.74 16.68 0.12
CA ARG A 51 -4.23 17.68 -0.85
C ARG A 51 -5.60 17.28 -1.40
N ASP A 52 -5.79 16.01 -1.74
CA ASP A 52 -6.99 15.55 -2.44
C ASP A 52 -8.14 15.19 -1.49
N LEU A 53 -7.82 14.59 -0.34
CA LEU A 53 -8.78 14.10 0.65
C LEU A 53 -8.89 15.00 1.88
N GLY A 54 -7.97 15.94 2.04
CA GLY A 54 -7.84 16.78 3.22
C GLY A 54 -7.02 16.13 4.34
N ARG A 55 -6.38 16.98 5.14
CA ARG A 55 -5.48 16.56 6.24
C ARG A 55 -6.18 15.76 7.34
N ARG A 56 -7.42 16.12 7.70
CA ARG A 56 -8.16 15.45 8.79
C ARG A 56 -8.52 14.00 8.45
N PRO A 57 -9.07 13.68 7.27
CA PRO A 57 -9.28 12.30 6.86
C PRO A 57 -7.99 11.47 6.81
N VAL A 58 -6.92 12.00 6.23
CA VAL A 58 -5.62 11.30 6.16
C VAL A 58 -5.05 11.01 7.54
N ALA A 59 -5.18 11.95 8.50
CA ALA A 59 -4.73 11.74 9.87
C ALA A 59 -5.46 10.56 10.57
N ARG A 60 -6.72 10.26 10.19
CA ARG A 60 -7.46 9.10 10.73
C ARG A 60 -6.96 7.77 10.18
N LEU A 61 -6.17 7.78 9.10
CA LEU A 61 -5.58 6.59 8.50
C LEU A 61 -4.19 6.28 9.06
N ALA A 62 -3.73 7.02 10.08
CA ALA A 62 -2.36 6.95 10.60
C ALA A 62 -1.88 5.52 10.94
N GLU A 63 -2.79 4.66 11.43
CA GLU A 63 -2.52 3.25 11.74
C GLU A 63 -2.10 2.41 10.52
N TRP A 64 -2.56 2.78 9.32
CA TRP A 64 -2.33 2.03 8.09
C TRP A 64 -1.41 2.73 7.09
N LEU A 65 -0.84 3.89 7.44
CA LEU A 65 0.10 4.60 6.55
C LEU A 65 1.41 3.83 6.34
N ASP A 66 1.66 2.79 7.14
CA ASP A 66 2.79 1.89 6.97
C ASP A 66 2.46 0.64 6.13
N VAL A 67 1.22 0.51 5.64
CA VAL A 67 0.83 -0.64 4.81
C VAL A 67 1.54 -0.59 3.46
N TYR A 68 1.94 -1.75 2.97
CA TYR A 68 2.46 -1.96 1.63
C TYR A 68 1.68 -3.05 0.90
N LYS A 69 1.73 -2.96 -0.43
CA LYS A 69 1.14 -3.91 -1.37
C LYS A 69 2.24 -4.47 -2.25
N VAL A 70 2.24 -5.78 -2.49
CA VAL A 70 3.09 -6.42 -3.47
C VAL A 70 2.20 -6.92 -4.58
N ARG A 71 2.52 -6.52 -5.82
CA ARG A 71 1.85 -7.02 -7.02
C ARG A 71 2.87 -7.58 -8.00
N THR A 72 2.43 -8.48 -8.85
CA THR A 72 3.16 -8.89 -10.05
C THR A 72 3.27 -7.71 -11.04
N SER A 73 4.22 -7.78 -11.96
CA SER A 73 4.38 -6.80 -13.04
C SER A 73 3.17 -6.66 -13.96
N ASP A 74 2.31 -7.67 -14.05
CA ASP A 74 1.03 -7.64 -14.79
C ASP A 74 -0.15 -7.07 -13.98
N GLY A 75 0.08 -6.62 -12.73
CA GLY A 75 -0.88 -5.88 -11.92
C GLY A 75 -1.72 -6.74 -10.96
N GLN A 76 -1.44 -8.03 -10.79
CA GLN A 76 -2.14 -8.88 -9.83
C GLN A 76 -1.58 -8.73 -8.41
N THR A 77 -2.46 -8.46 -7.44
CA THR A 77 -2.07 -8.30 -6.04
C THR A 77 -1.71 -9.65 -5.41
N ILE A 78 -0.46 -9.81 -5.00
CA ILE A 78 0.05 -10.99 -4.32
C ILE A 78 -0.22 -10.91 -2.82
N THR A 79 0.12 -9.78 -2.19
CA THR A 79 -0.09 -9.60 -0.74
C THR A 79 -0.20 -8.14 -0.35
N ILE A 80 -0.83 -7.89 0.80
CA ILE A 80 -0.91 -6.59 1.47
C ILE A 80 -0.53 -6.80 2.93
N GLY A 81 0.30 -5.94 3.52
CA GLY A 81 0.74 -6.10 4.90
C GLY A 81 1.26 -4.82 5.54
N HIS A 82 1.40 -4.83 6.87
CA HIS A 82 2.07 -3.77 7.61
C HIS A 82 3.58 -3.87 7.47
N ARG A 83 4.25 -2.72 7.39
CA ARG A 83 5.70 -2.65 7.24
C ARG A 83 6.38 -2.81 8.59
N THR A 84 6.70 -4.05 8.94
CA THR A 84 7.44 -4.39 10.17
C THR A 84 8.95 -4.12 10.07
N ARG A 85 9.48 -3.87 8.86
CA ARG A 85 10.89 -3.58 8.61
C ARG A 85 11.07 -2.48 7.57
N ARG A 86 12.18 -1.75 7.64
CA ARG A 86 12.50 -0.67 6.69
C ARG A 86 12.78 -1.26 5.30
N ILE A 87 11.96 -0.92 4.30
CA ILE A 87 12.30 -1.05 2.87
C ILE A 87 13.46 -0.10 2.59
N TRP A 88 14.59 -0.68 2.20
CA TRP A 88 15.77 0.02 1.75
C TRP A 88 15.54 0.49 0.33
N ARG A 89 15.61 1.80 0.11
CA ARG A 89 15.56 2.38 -1.23
C ARG A 89 16.93 2.11 -1.87
N LYS A 90 16.97 1.42 -3.01
CA LYS A 90 18.12 1.42 -3.90
C LYS A 90 18.06 2.65 -4.80
#